data_AF-A0A1J4RFY8-F1
#
_entry.id   AF-A0A1J4RFY8-F1
#
_cell.length_a   1.000
_cell.length_b   1.000
_cell.length_c   1.000
_cell.angle_alpha   90.00
_cell.angle_beta   90.00
_cell.angle_gamma   90.00
#
_symmetry.space_group_name_H-M   'P 1'
#
loop_
_entity.id
_entity.type
_entity.pdbx_description
1 polymer ?
#
loop_
_entity_poly.entity_id
_entity_poly.type
_entity_poly.pdbx_seq_one_letter_code
_entity_poly.pdbx_strand_id
1 'polypeptide(L)'
;MNTSENKNAVEIHGCIVCAKLFNILAVYFPDGRLLGCTVTSPGGYIAPDEHQPLVACDTHTAGEIESAYKRWQSRNEKESDDKQEDK
;
A
#
# COMPACT_ATOMS: atom_id res chain seq x y z
N MET A 1 -4.57 31.32 8.01
CA MET A 1 -3.90 30.01 8.10
C MET A 1 -4.60 29.10 7.10
N ASN A 2 -3.96 28.75 5.98
CA ASN A 2 -4.53 27.75 5.07
C ASN A 2 -4.34 26.39 5.75
N THR A 3 -5.39 25.86 6.36
CA THR A 3 -5.45 24.46 6.77
C THR A 3 -5.53 23.64 5.49
N SER A 4 -4.40 23.06 5.06
CA SER A 4 -4.42 22.12 3.96
C SER A 4 -5.15 20.87 4.43
N GLU A 5 -6.22 20.51 3.72
CA GLU A 5 -7.07 19.38 4.08
C GLU A 5 -6.45 18.06 3.62
N ASN A 6 -6.77 16.98 4.34
CA ASN A 6 -6.42 15.63 3.91
C ASN A 6 -7.09 15.30 2.58
N LYS A 7 -6.45 14.45 1.78
CA LYS A 7 -6.93 14.08 0.45
C LYS A 7 -7.40 12.63 0.45
N ASN A 8 -8.63 12.41 0.00
CA ASN A 8 -9.15 11.06 -0.24
C ASN A 8 -8.87 10.67 -1.69
N ALA A 9 -8.40 9.43 -1.92
CA ALA A 9 -8.18 8.87 -3.24
C ALA A 9 -8.81 7.48 -3.34
N VAL A 10 -9.45 7.21 -4.47
CA VAL A 10 -9.89 5.85 -4.84
C VAL A 10 -8.82 5.26 -5.72
N GLU A 11 -8.25 4.14 -5.30
CA GLU A 11 -7.13 3.48 -5.95
C GLU A 11 -7.46 2.01 -6.24
N ILE A 12 -6.74 1.42 -7.17
CA ILE A 12 -6.85 -0.01 -7.48
C ILE A 12 -5.50 -0.66 -7.20
N HIS A 13 -5.51 -1.67 -6.33
CA HIS A 13 -4.31 -2.40 -5.94
C HIS A 13 -4.52 -3.90 -6.12
N GLY A 14 -3.44 -4.60 -6.45
CA GLY A 14 -3.43 -6.06 -6.54
C GLY A 14 -3.15 -6.70 -5.18
N CYS A 15 -3.74 -7.87 -4.94
CA CYS A 15 -3.31 -8.73 -3.84
C CYS A 15 -1.80 -9.02 -3.98
N ILE A 16 -1.05 -8.84 -2.90
CA ILE A 16 0.40 -9.03 -2.86
C ILE A 16 0.85 -10.45 -3.24
N VAL A 17 -0.06 -11.44 -3.13
CA VAL A 17 0.21 -12.85 -3.47
C VAL A 17 -0.19 -13.18 -4.91
N CYS A 18 -1.43 -12.88 -5.32
CA CYS A 18 -2.01 -13.35 -6.58
C CYS A 18 -2.40 -12.26 -7.58
N ALA A 19 -2.15 -10.99 -7.26
CA ALA A 19 -2.48 -9.81 -8.08
C ALA A 19 -3.97 -9.61 -8.40
N LYS A 20 -4.89 -10.33 -7.76
CA LYS A 20 -6.34 -10.03 -7.84
C LYS A 20 -6.59 -8.58 -7.43
N LEU A 21 -7.35 -7.84 -8.22
CA LEU A 21 -7.54 -6.40 -8.05
C LEU A 21 -8.62 -6.09 -7.00
N PHE A 22 -8.36 -5.06 -6.19
CA PHE A 22 -9.24 -4.53 -5.17
C PHE A 22 -9.27 -3.00 -5.24
N ASN A 23 -10.45 -2.43 -5.01
CA ASN A 23 -10.58 -1.00 -4.82
C ASN A 23 -10.19 -0.66 -3.37
N ILE A 24 -9.41 0.41 -3.22
CA ILE A 24 -9.01 0.98 -1.93
C ILE A 24 -9.51 2.41 -1.85
N LEU A 25 -9.99 2.80 -0.68
CA LEU A 25 -10.10 4.20 -0.29
C LEU A 25 -8.88 4.55 0.57
N ALA A 26 -7.97 5.37 0.03
CA ALA A 26 -6.80 5.87 0.73
C ALA A 26 -7.03 7.32 1.16
N VAL A 27 -6.48 7.68 2.32
CA VAL A 27 -6.48 9.03 2.86
C VAL A 27 -5.03 9.44 3.02
N TYR A 28 -4.67 10.58 2.45
CA TYR A 28 -3.32 11.14 2.49
C TYR A 28 -3.30 12.45 3.27
N PHE A 29 -2.22 12.67 4.00
CA PHE A 29 -1.86 13.98 4.49
C PHE A 29 -1.64 14.96 3.32
N PRO A 30 -1.70 16.27 3.58
CA PRO A 30 -1.43 17.27 2.55
C PRO A 30 -0.05 17.15 1.89
N ASP A 31 0.93 16.62 2.62
CA ASP A 31 2.30 16.36 2.16
C ASP A 31 2.45 15.07 1.31
N GLY A 32 1.36 14.34 1.10
CA GLY A 32 1.32 13.13 0.29
C GLY A 32 1.64 11.83 1.03
N ARG A 33 1.95 11.89 2.34
CA ARG A 33 2.12 10.66 3.15
C ARG A 33 0.77 9.99 3.39
N LEU A 34 0.75 8.66 3.37
CA LEU A 34 -0.45 7.90 3.68
C LEU A 34 -0.84 8.13 5.15
N LEU A 35 -2.07 8.59 5.38
CA LEU A 35 -2.67 8.70 6.72
C LEU A 35 -3.41 7.41 7.09
N GLY A 36 -4.04 6.75 6.11
CA GLY A 36 -4.69 5.47 6.31
C GLY A 36 -5.41 4.99 5.04
N CYS A 37 -5.78 3.72 5.00
CA CYS A 37 -6.52 3.17 3.88
C CYS A 37 -7.45 2.03 4.31
N THR A 38 -8.44 1.72 3.48
CA THR A 38 -9.33 0.57 3.65
C THR A 38 -9.72 -0.03 2.30
N VAL A 39 -9.86 -1.36 2.26
CA VAL A 39 -10.37 -2.06 1.07
C VAL A 39 -11.88 -1.87 0.99
N THR A 40 -12.38 -1.43 -0.16
CA THR A 40 -13.82 -1.24 -0.40
C THR A 40 -14.42 -2.38 -1.24
N SER A 41 -13.58 -3.22 -1.86
CA SER A 41 -13.99 -4.45 -2.54
C SER A 41 -14.16 -5.64 -1.57
N PRO A 42 -15.14 -6.53 -1.76
CA PRO A 42 -15.30 -7.73 -0.94
C PRO A 42 -14.10 -8.69 -1.02
N GLY A 43 -13.80 -9.37 0.09
CA GLY A 43 -12.80 -10.46 0.15
C GLY A 43 -11.34 -10.01 0.12
N GLY A 44 -11.08 -8.73 0.40
CA GLY A 44 -9.74 -8.19 0.57
C GLY A 44 -9.60 -7.45 1.89
N TYR A 45 -8.37 -7.34 2.36
CA TYR A 45 -8.02 -6.57 3.55
C TYR A 45 -6.67 -5.89 3.35
N ILE A 46 -6.43 -4.84 4.13
CA ILE A 46 -5.16 -4.12 4.13
C ILE A 46 -4.11 -5.00 4.83
N ALA A 47 -3.04 -5.30 4.11
CA ALA A 47 -1.89 -6.00 4.67
C ALA A 47 -1.10 -5.02 5.56
N PRO A 48 -0.40 -5.50 6.61
CA PRO A 48 0.32 -4.62 7.53
C PRO A 48 1.47 -3.90 6.82
N ASP A 49 1.30 -2.61 6.53
CA ASP A 49 2.35 -1.67 6.18
C ASP A 49 1.91 -0.23 6.54
N GLU A 50 2.85 0.59 7.02
CA GLU A 50 2.56 1.93 7.53
C GLU A 50 2.70 3.02 6.45
N HIS A 51 3.33 2.72 5.30
CA HIS A 51 3.78 3.74 4.36
C HIS A 51 3.02 3.71 3.03
N GLN A 52 2.49 2.56 2.64
CA GLN A 52 1.77 2.40 1.39
C GLN A 52 0.60 1.41 1.48
N PRO A 53 -0.44 1.59 0.64
CA PRO A 53 -1.55 0.66 0.62
C PRO A 53 -1.09 -0.69 0.06
N LEU A 54 -1.09 -1.72 0.90
CA LEU A 54 -0.89 -3.11 0.48
C LEU A 54 -2.16 -3.92 0.74
N VAL A 55 -2.50 -4.81 -0.19
CA VAL A 55 -3.72 -5.62 -0.10
C VAL A 55 -3.39 -7.10 -0.09
N ALA A 56 -4.11 -7.87 0.71
CA ALA A 56 -4.20 -9.31 0.61
C ALA A 56 -5.66 -9.74 0.43
N CYS A 57 -5.90 -10.81 -0.32
CA CYS A 57 -7.22 -11.43 -0.38
C CYS A 57 -7.37 -12.52 0.69
N ASP A 58 -8.61 -12.77 1.07
CA ASP A 58 -9.00 -13.74 2.11
C ASP A 58 -8.75 -15.21 1.75
N THR A 59 -8.36 -15.49 0.50
CA THR A 59 -8.06 -16.84 0.00
C THR A 59 -6.65 -17.32 0.33
N HIS A 60 -5.75 -16.44 0.78
CA HIS A 60 -4.38 -16.79 1.11
C HIS A 60 -4.16 -16.90 2.61
N THR A 61 -3.28 -17.83 2.98
CA THR A 61 -2.86 -18.02 4.36
C THR A 61 -1.95 -16.90 4.83
N ALA A 62 -1.87 -16.70 6.16
CA ALA A 62 -0.97 -15.72 6.75
C ALA A 62 0.50 -15.94 6.34
N GLY A 63 0.95 -17.20 6.22
CA GLY A 63 2.33 -17.53 5.81
C GLY A 63 2.64 -17.18 4.35
N GLU A 64 1.68 -17.34 3.43
CA GLU A 64 1.83 -16.90 2.03
C GLU A 64 1.93 -15.39 1.94
N ILE A 65 1.13 -14.68 2.73
CA ILE A 65 1.10 -13.21 2.77
C ILE A 65 2.39 -12.67 3.37
N GLU A 66 2.87 -13.23 4.49
CA GLU A 66 4.16 -12.86 5.08
C GLU A 66 5.31 -13.10 4.10
N SER A 67 5.29 -14.23 3.39
CA SER A 67 6.30 -14.55 2.39
C SER A 67 6.26 -13.60 1.19
N ALA A 68 5.06 -13.20 0.75
CA ALA A 68 4.90 -12.20 -0.29
C ALA A 68 5.34 -10.81 0.16
N TYR A 69 5.05 -10.44 1.41
CA TYR A 69 5.46 -9.19 2.02
C TYR A 69 6.97 -9.07 2.12
N LYS A 70 7.68 -10.11 2.60
CA LYS A 70 9.16 -10.14 2.61
C LYS A 70 9.74 -9.95 1.21
N ARG A 71 9.17 -10.62 0.19
CA ARG A 71 9.59 -10.44 -1.22
C ARG A 71 9.34 -9.04 -1.74
N TRP A 72 8.27 -8.38 -1.30
CA TRP A 72 7.95 -7.01 -1.66
C TRP A 72 8.91 -6.03 -0.99
N GLN A 73 9.18 -6.18 0.32
CA GLN A 73 10.15 -5.36 1.06
C GLN A 73 11.53 -5.40 0.41
N SER A 74 12.06 -6.59 0.11
CA SER A 74 13.39 -6.73 -0.51
C SER A 74 13.52 -6.11 -1.91
N ARG A 75 12.40 -5.77 -2.58
CA ARG A 75 12.42 -5.01 -3.84
C ARG A 75 12.44 -3.50 -3.58
N ASN A 76 11.66 -3.03 -2.61
CA ASN A 76 11.52 -1.60 -2.32
C ASN A 76 12.71 -1.04 -1.51
N GLU A 77 13.34 -1.86 -0.68
CA GLU A 77 14.60 -1.50 -0.01
C GLU A 77 15.72 -1.23 -1.03
N LYS A 78 15.74 -1.93 -2.16
CA LYS A 78 16.73 -1.71 -3.23
C LYS A 78 16.48 -0.46 -4.05
N GLU A 79 15.23 -0.01 -4.17
CA GLU A 79 14.87 1.21 -4.91
C GLU A 79 15.09 2.49 -4.06
N SER A 80 15.29 2.35 -2.75
CA SER A 80 15.55 3.48 -1.85
C SER A 80 17.01 3.98 -1.86
N ASP A 81 17.91 3.26 -2.52
CA ASP A 81 19.35 3.59 -2.62
C ASP A 81 19.71 4.36 -3.92
N ASP A 82 18.73 4.60 -4.81
CA ASP A 82 18.94 5.22 -6.13
C ASP A 82 18.38 6.66 -6.24
N LYS A 83 18.27 7.38 -5.11
CA LYS A 83 17.97 8.82 -5.10
C LYS A 83 19.00 9.64 -4.36
N GLN A 84 20.26 9.57 -4.78
CA GLN A 84 21.17 10.69 -4.56
C GLN A 84 22.31 10.71 -5.58
N GLU A 85 22.05 11.31 -6.75
CA GLU A 85 23.04 12.14 -7.47
C GLU A 85 22.34 12.79 -8.67
N ASP A 86 21.92 14.04 -8.50
CA ASP A 86 21.86 14.99 -9.62
C ASP A 86 22.22 16.40 -9.10
N LYS A 87 23.54 16.64 -9.16
CA LYS A 87 24.28 17.89 -9.40
C LYS A 87 24.18 19.09 -8.46
#